data_AF-A0A5C5YZI8-F1
#
_entry.id   AF-A0A5C5YZI8-F1
#
_cell.length_a   1.000
_cell.length_b   1.000
_cell.length_c   1.000
_cell.angle_alpha   90.00
_cell.angle_beta   90.00
_cell.angle_gamma   90.00
#
_symmetry.space_group_name_H-M   'P 1'
#
loop_
_entity.id
_entity.type
_entity.pdbx_description
1 polymer ?
#
loop_
_entity_poly.entity_id
_entity_poly.type
_entity_poly.pdbx_seq_one_letter_code
_entity_poly.pdbx_strand_id
1 'polypeptide(L)'
;MTPLSNSASNLSTHANTATETTTEARSSLRYASDPLPEQTDAIAPRLGIAPPSANEIPKDQRGREVLRLAEEAFAKTGSWVVFYREMLGVDGVVRKLYPESDDLRAFETSQEFLELQEMVAAMRGQDPSKGDAAEPERMITIRLPMSLHDVLKKESEEMNLSINKLCISKLIQPIAGRFVPLQQGRRRGRRPGPQGPRKKVQDAQRATLEGSQS
;
A
#
# COMPACT_ATOMS: atom_id res chain seq x y z
N MET A 1 -65.15 33.06 30.94
CA MET A 1 -65.64 31.76 31.44
C MET A 1 -64.82 30.66 30.79
N THR A 2 -63.92 30.05 31.55
CA THR A 2 -63.46 28.65 31.35
C THR A 2 -64.64 27.69 31.59
N PRO A 3 -64.60 26.45 31.08
CA PRO A 3 -64.02 25.30 31.83
C PRO A 3 -63.06 24.44 30.96
N LEU A 4 -61.99 23.81 31.48
CA LEU A 4 -61.91 22.52 32.24
C LEU A 4 -62.48 21.33 31.44
N SER A 5 -61.96 20.09 31.41
CA SER A 5 -60.80 19.36 31.95
C SER A 5 -60.97 17.90 31.45
N ASN A 6 -59.97 17.05 31.72
CA ASN A 6 -59.96 15.57 31.74
C ASN A 6 -59.64 14.82 30.44
N SER A 7 -58.96 13.67 30.45
CA SER A 7 -58.05 13.01 31.40
C SER A 7 -57.61 11.69 30.74
N ALA A 8 -56.33 11.37 30.90
CA ALA A 8 -55.76 10.04 31.17
C ALA A 8 -55.79 8.88 30.13
N SER A 9 -54.59 8.29 29.99
CA SER A 9 -54.27 6.83 30.05
C SER A 9 -53.76 6.13 28.79
N ASN A 10 -52.44 5.89 28.80
CA ASN A 10 -51.68 4.66 28.52
C ASN A 10 -52.12 3.70 27.40
N LEU A 11 -51.20 3.32 26.50
CA LEU A 11 -50.42 2.06 26.57
C LEU A 11 -49.46 1.91 25.37
N SER A 12 -48.30 1.32 25.65
CA SER A 12 -47.22 0.92 24.72
C SER A 12 -47.65 -0.18 23.74
N THR A 13 -47.13 -0.17 22.50
CA THR A 13 -46.69 -1.38 21.77
C THR A 13 -45.74 -1.01 20.63
N HIS A 14 -44.64 -1.77 20.54
CA HIS A 14 -43.55 -1.70 19.58
C HIS A 14 -43.95 -1.75 18.10
N ALA A 15 -43.25 -0.98 17.26
CA ALA A 15 -42.98 -1.36 15.87
C ALA A 15 -41.61 -0.82 15.43
N ASN A 16 -40.64 -1.74 15.33
CA ASN A 16 -39.35 -1.53 14.71
C ASN A 16 -39.53 -0.95 13.31
N THR A 17 -38.92 0.21 13.05
CA THR A 17 -38.65 0.64 11.67
C THR A 17 -37.14 0.67 11.51
N ALA A 18 -36.64 -0.33 10.78
CA ALA A 18 -35.27 -0.47 10.39
C ALA A 18 -34.82 0.80 9.64
N THR A 19 -33.92 1.54 10.25
CA THR A 19 -33.17 2.61 9.58
C THR A 19 -32.03 1.93 8.85
N GLU A 20 -32.26 1.58 7.59
CA GLU A 20 -31.22 1.23 6.64
C GLU A 20 -30.32 2.45 6.43
N THR A 21 -29.26 2.58 7.24
CA THR A 21 -28.14 3.45 6.90
C THR A 21 -27.40 2.85 5.72
N THR A 22 -27.76 3.34 4.55
CA THR A 22 -27.08 3.20 3.28
C THR A 22 -25.60 3.55 3.44
N THR A 23 -24.76 2.54 3.65
CA THR A 23 -23.31 2.67 3.47
C THR A 23 -23.07 2.92 1.99
N GLU A 24 -22.91 4.19 1.61
CA GLU A 24 -22.46 4.61 0.30
C GLU A 24 -21.15 3.88 -0.03
N ALA A 25 -21.26 2.81 -0.81
CA ALA A 25 -20.14 2.17 -1.45
C ALA A 25 -19.55 3.17 -2.45
N ARG A 26 -18.60 3.99 -1.99
CA ARG A 26 -17.59 4.59 -2.88
C ARG A 26 -17.07 3.42 -3.71
N SER A 27 -17.43 3.36 -4.99
CA SER A 27 -17.02 2.28 -5.88
C SER A 27 -15.49 2.31 -5.96
N SER A 28 -14.84 1.54 -5.11
CA SER A 28 -13.40 1.44 -5.06
C SER A 28 -12.99 0.76 -6.37
N LEU A 29 -12.35 1.52 -7.25
CA LEU A 29 -11.75 0.99 -8.47
C LEU A 29 -10.81 -0.15 -8.09
N ARG A 30 -11.22 -1.39 -8.36
CA ARG A 30 -10.36 -2.56 -8.19
C ARG A 30 -9.43 -2.71 -9.40
N TYR A 31 -8.14 -2.79 -9.14
CA TYR A 31 -7.12 -3.13 -10.13
C TYR A 31 -7.05 -4.63 -10.33
N ALA A 32 -6.61 -5.09 -11.50
CA ALA A 32 -6.42 -6.52 -11.77
C ALA A 32 -5.38 -7.17 -10.85
N SER A 33 -4.52 -6.37 -10.23
CA SER A 33 -3.52 -6.78 -9.25
C SER A 33 -4.04 -6.77 -7.81
N ASP A 34 -5.30 -6.37 -7.56
CA ASP A 34 -5.82 -6.34 -6.20
C ASP A 34 -6.08 -7.76 -5.68
N PRO A 35 -5.72 -8.03 -4.42
CA PRO A 35 -5.99 -9.32 -3.81
C PRO A 35 -7.50 -9.55 -3.68
N LEU A 36 -7.88 -10.83 -3.66
CA LEU A 36 -9.26 -11.21 -3.40
C LEU A 36 -9.68 -10.74 -1.98
N PRO A 37 -10.97 -10.46 -1.73
CA PRO A 37 -11.43 -10.02 -0.40
C PRO A 37 -10.96 -10.94 0.74
N GLU A 38 -10.96 -12.26 0.52
CA GLU A 38 -10.51 -13.24 1.52
C GLU A 38 -9.02 -13.13 1.86
N GLN A 39 -8.20 -12.55 0.97
CA GLN A 39 -6.78 -12.28 1.23
C GLN A 39 -6.56 -10.96 1.98
N THR A 40 -7.50 -10.01 1.94
CA THR A 40 -7.38 -8.78 2.72
C THR A 40 -7.52 -9.00 4.22
N ASP A 41 -8.19 -10.08 4.62
CA ASP A 41 -8.29 -10.49 6.03
C ASP A 41 -6.96 -11.05 6.59
N ALA A 42 -6.00 -11.37 5.70
CA ALA A 42 -4.65 -11.81 6.08
C ALA A 42 -3.69 -10.65 6.40
N ILE A 43 -4.13 -9.39 6.29
CA ILE A 43 -3.30 -8.23 6.61
C ILE A 43 -3.04 -8.20 8.12
N ALA A 44 -1.76 -8.23 8.50
CA ALA A 44 -1.37 -8.17 9.91
C ALA A 44 -1.91 -6.88 10.57
N PRO A 45 -2.37 -6.96 11.84
CA PRO A 45 -2.84 -5.79 12.59
C PRO A 45 -1.81 -4.66 12.62
N ARG A 46 -2.32 -3.43 12.74
CA ARG A 46 -1.50 -2.23 12.96
C ARG A 46 -0.83 -2.29 14.33
N LEU A 47 0.35 -1.67 14.46
CA LEU A 47 1.10 -1.65 15.72
C LEU A 47 0.46 -0.74 16.79
N GLY A 48 -0.57 0.02 16.42
CA GLY A 48 -1.26 0.95 17.31
C GLY A 48 -0.43 2.21 17.59
N ILE A 49 0.53 2.53 16.72
CA ILE A 49 1.42 3.68 16.86
C ILE A 49 0.70 4.85 16.19
N ALA A 50 -0.11 5.56 16.98
CA ALA A 50 -0.82 6.73 16.52
C ALA A 50 0.05 7.98 16.77
N PRO A 51 0.41 8.75 15.72
CA PRO A 51 1.03 10.04 15.95
C PRO A 51 0.02 11.01 16.56
N PRO A 52 0.48 12.02 17.31
CA PRO A 52 -0.35 13.17 17.64
C PRO A 52 -0.87 13.86 16.37
N SER A 53 -1.93 14.66 16.49
CA SER A 53 -2.45 15.39 15.33
C SER A 53 -1.38 16.33 14.78
N ALA A 54 -1.27 16.47 13.46
CA ALA A 54 -0.28 17.37 12.84
C ALA A 54 -0.33 18.80 13.37
N ASN A 55 -1.51 19.27 13.81
CA ASN A 55 -1.72 20.61 14.38
C ASN A 55 -1.19 20.76 15.81
N GLU A 56 -0.92 19.66 16.52
CA GLU A 56 -0.42 19.66 17.89
C GLU A 56 1.11 19.78 17.95
N ILE A 57 1.81 19.44 16.86
CA ILE A 57 3.27 19.44 16.79
C ILE A 57 3.77 20.52 15.83
N PRO A 58 4.63 21.46 16.28
CA PRO A 58 5.32 22.41 15.42
C PRO A 58 6.09 21.71 14.29
N LYS A 59 6.07 22.30 13.08
CA LYS A 59 6.63 21.65 11.87
C LYS A 59 8.09 21.22 12.03
N ASP A 60 8.90 22.01 12.73
CA ASP A 60 10.31 21.78 13.05
C ASP A 60 10.55 20.61 14.02
N GLN A 61 9.50 20.15 14.72
CA GLN A 61 9.58 19.04 15.68
C GLN A 61 9.03 17.73 15.10
N ARG A 62 8.27 17.79 14.00
CA ARG A 62 7.63 16.62 13.40
C ARG A 62 8.63 15.56 12.95
N GLY A 63 9.79 15.94 12.42
CA GLY A 63 10.82 14.98 11.99
C GLY A 63 11.35 14.15 13.15
N ARG A 64 11.63 14.79 14.30
CA ARG A 64 12.05 14.10 15.53
C ARG A 64 10.96 13.18 16.08
N GLU A 65 9.70 13.61 16.01
CA GLU A 65 8.59 12.75 16.44
C GLU A 65 8.40 11.55 15.52
N VAL A 66 8.61 11.70 14.20
CA VAL A 66 8.62 10.56 13.27
C VAL A 66 9.68 9.54 13.70
N LEU A 67 10.91 9.96 14.01
CA LEU A 67 11.97 9.05 14.44
C LEU A 67 11.66 8.38 15.78
N ARG A 68 11.15 9.12 16.77
CA ARG A 68 10.74 8.56 18.06
C ARG A 68 9.70 7.44 17.88
N LEU A 69 8.71 7.67 17.02
CA LEU A 69 7.68 6.67 16.68
C LEU A 69 8.25 5.52 15.84
N ALA A 70 9.23 5.80 14.98
CA ALA A 70 9.95 4.79 14.20
C ALA A 70 10.73 3.84 15.12
N GLU A 71 11.47 4.35 16.10
CA GLU A 71 12.19 3.53 17.08
C GLU A 71 11.25 2.61 17.85
N GLU A 72 10.09 3.14 18.27
CA GLU A 72 9.05 2.38 18.93
C GLU A 72 8.50 1.26 18.01
N ALA A 73 8.23 1.58 16.74
CA ALA A 73 7.78 0.61 15.75
C ALA A 73 8.84 -0.47 15.51
N PHE A 74 10.11 -0.06 15.38
CA PHE A 74 11.25 -0.93 15.11
C PHE A 74 11.47 -1.95 16.22
N ALA A 75 11.28 -1.55 17.48
CA ALA A 75 11.34 -2.45 18.62
C ALA A 75 10.16 -3.44 18.70
N LYS A 76 9.00 -3.09 18.13
CA LYS A 76 7.75 -3.87 18.21
C LYS A 76 7.56 -4.88 17.08
N THR A 77 8.26 -4.73 15.95
CA THR A 77 8.10 -5.63 14.79
C THR A 77 9.43 -6.06 14.21
N GLY A 78 9.51 -7.33 13.80
CA GLY A 78 10.58 -7.85 12.94
C GLY A 78 10.22 -7.87 11.45
N SER A 79 8.98 -7.50 11.09
CA SER A 79 8.51 -7.44 9.70
C SER A 79 8.70 -6.04 9.13
N TRP A 80 9.52 -5.95 8.07
CA TRP A 80 9.72 -4.69 7.35
C TRP A 80 8.43 -4.20 6.67
N VAL A 81 7.53 -5.11 6.27
CA VAL A 81 6.24 -4.74 5.65
C VAL A 81 5.34 -4.06 6.67
N VAL A 82 5.23 -4.62 7.88
CA VAL A 82 4.47 -4.00 8.98
C VAL A 82 5.06 -2.63 9.32
N PHE A 83 6.39 -2.54 9.45
CA PHE A 83 7.08 -1.27 9.73
C PHE A 83 6.84 -0.23 8.63
N TYR A 84 7.04 -0.59 7.37
CA TYR A 84 6.82 0.28 6.22
C TYR A 84 5.38 0.78 6.19
N ARG A 85 4.41 -0.12 6.39
CA ARG A 85 2.98 0.23 6.41
C ARG A 85 2.64 1.19 7.55
N GLU A 86 3.23 1.01 8.73
CA GLU A 86 2.99 1.86 9.90
C GLU A 86 3.63 3.25 9.75
N MET A 87 4.84 3.33 9.21
CA MET A 87 5.58 4.59 9.13
C MET A 87 5.34 5.35 7.82
N LEU A 88 5.56 4.68 6.69
CA LEU A 88 5.62 5.27 5.34
C LEU A 88 4.39 4.97 4.47
N GLY A 89 3.50 4.08 4.92
CA GLY A 89 2.26 3.74 4.23
C GLY A 89 1.31 4.93 4.06
N VAL A 90 0.26 4.75 3.26
CA VAL A 90 -0.73 5.80 2.94
C VAL A 90 -1.38 6.40 4.20
N ASP A 91 -1.68 5.55 5.19
CA ASP A 91 -2.21 5.96 6.51
C ASP A 91 -1.15 5.94 7.61
N GLY A 92 0.13 5.95 7.22
CA GLY A 92 1.26 5.86 8.13
C GLY A 92 1.54 7.17 8.88
N VAL A 93 2.42 7.07 9.87
CA VAL A 93 2.85 8.19 10.73
C VAL A 93 3.30 9.40 9.90
N VAL A 94 4.14 9.18 8.89
CA VAL A 94 4.69 10.26 8.06
C VAL A 94 3.58 11.02 7.33
N ARG A 95 2.62 10.30 6.72
CA ARG A 95 1.49 10.92 6.01
C ARG A 95 0.55 11.69 6.93
N LYS A 96 0.36 11.21 8.16
CA LYS A 96 -0.47 11.88 9.16
C LYS A 96 0.16 13.16 9.69
N LEU A 97 1.48 13.18 9.90
CA LEU A 97 2.20 14.37 10.37
C LEU A 97 2.49 15.38 9.25
N TYR A 98 2.57 14.94 8.00
CA TYR A 98 2.79 15.78 6.83
C TYR A 98 1.66 15.60 5.80
N PRO A 99 0.45 16.14 6.09
CA PRO A 99 -0.70 16.02 5.19
C PRO A 99 -0.50 16.80 3.87
N GLU A 100 0.22 17.93 3.93
CA GLU A 100 0.51 18.77 2.78
C GLU A 100 1.70 18.24 1.98
N SER A 101 1.56 18.16 0.65
CA SER A 101 2.57 17.58 -0.23
C SER A 101 3.91 18.31 -0.16
N ASP A 102 3.91 19.63 -0.02
CA ASP A 102 5.15 20.42 0.01
C ASP A 102 5.93 20.21 1.32
N ASP A 103 5.22 20.12 2.44
CA ASP A 103 5.83 19.83 3.74
C ASP A 103 6.44 18.42 3.76
N LEU A 104 5.74 17.43 3.19
CA LEU A 104 6.26 16.08 3.06
C LEU A 104 7.52 16.04 2.18
N ARG A 105 7.52 16.77 1.07
CA ARG A 105 8.68 16.87 0.17
C ARG A 105 9.89 17.48 0.85
N ALA A 106 9.69 18.48 1.71
CA ALA A 106 10.77 19.04 2.52
C ALA A 106 11.31 18.00 3.51
N PHE A 107 10.42 17.27 4.19
CA PHE A 107 10.81 16.19 5.10
C PHE A 107 11.58 15.05 4.41
N GLU A 108 11.19 14.65 3.20
CA GLU A 108 11.91 13.64 2.39
C GLU A 108 13.38 14.00 2.09
N THR A 109 13.77 15.26 2.29
CA THR A 109 15.15 15.74 2.13
C THR A 109 15.90 15.95 3.46
N SER A 110 15.25 15.69 4.60
CA SER A 110 15.82 15.91 5.92
C SER A 110 16.67 14.73 6.40
N GLN A 111 17.50 14.97 7.41
CA GLN A 111 18.33 13.94 8.02
C GLN A 111 17.48 12.86 8.71
N GLU A 112 16.36 13.25 9.31
CA GLU A 112 15.45 12.33 9.99
C GLU A 112 14.79 11.35 9.01
N PHE A 113 14.50 11.80 7.79
CA PHE A 113 13.99 10.88 6.77
C PHE A 113 15.05 9.91 6.28
N LEU A 114 16.31 10.35 6.18
CA LEU A 114 17.43 9.46 5.84
C LEU A 114 17.59 8.35 6.89
N GLU A 115 17.56 8.70 8.17
CA GLU A 115 17.63 7.72 9.26
C GLU A 115 16.44 6.75 9.25
N LEU A 116 15.22 7.26 9.02
CA LEU A 116 14.05 6.40 8.82
C LEU A 116 14.24 5.41 7.66
N GLN A 117 14.85 5.83 6.55
CA GLN A 117 15.15 4.98 5.41
C GLN A 117 16.22 3.92 5.74
N GLU A 118 17.23 4.26 6.54
CA GLU A 118 18.24 3.32 7.03
C GLU A 118 17.60 2.23 7.90
N MET A 119 16.64 2.59 8.76
CA MET A 119 15.87 1.61 9.55
C MET A 119 15.10 0.63 8.65
N VAL A 120 14.42 1.13 7.59
CA VAL A 120 13.74 0.26 6.61
C VAL A 120 14.74 -0.66 5.90
N ALA A 121 15.88 -0.12 5.47
CA ALA A 121 16.90 -0.89 4.78
C ALA A 121 17.49 -1.99 5.68
N ALA A 122 17.74 -1.70 6.96
CA ALA A 122 18.20 -2.66 7.95
C ALA A 122 17.22 -3.83 8.12
N MET A 123 15.93 -3.55 8.30
CA MET A 123 14.90 -4.60 8.41
C MET A 123 14.83 -5.47 7.14
N ARG A 124 14.90 -4.86 5.95
CA ARG A 124 14.91 -5.59 4.67
C ARG A 124 16.17 -6.40 4.43
N GLY A 125 17.29 -6.00 5.02
CA GLY A 125 18.53 -6.76 5.01
C GLY A 125 18.41 -8.07 5.80
N GLN A 126 17.65 -8.04 6.89
CA GLN A 126 17.47 -9.16 7.80
C GLN A 126 16.32 -10.11 7.41
N ASP A 127 15.34 -9.65 6.64
CA ASP A 127 14.17 -10.46 6.24
C ASP A 127 14.60 -11.66 5.36
N PRO A 128 14.51 -12.90 5.86
CA PRO A 128 14.85 -14.10 5.10
C PRO A 128 13.69 -14.58 4.22
N SER A 129 12.51 -13.96 4.33
CA SER A 129 11.27 -14.50 3.78
C SER A 129 11.15 -14.22 2.29
N LYS A 130 10.83 -15.27 1.51
CA LYS A 130 10.44 -15.16 0.09
C LYS A 130 8.97 -14.73 -0.10
N GLY A 131 8.34 -14.24 0.97
CA GLY A 131 6.95 -13.81 1.01
C GLY A 131 6.62 -13.47 2.47
N ASP A 132 6.61 -12.18 2.80
CA ASP A 132 6.19 -11.75 4.13
C ASP A 132 4.69 -12.00 4.24
N ALA A 133 4.28 -12.94 5.12
CA ALA A 133 2.88 -13.28 5.34
C ALA A 133 2.07 -12.13 5.97
N ALA A 134 2.72 -11.01 6.32
CA ALA A 134 2.09 -9.86 6.94
C ALA A 134 1.13 -9.08 6.02
N GLU A 135 1.23 -9.23 4.70
CA GLU A 135 0.32 -8.58 3.75
C GLU A 135 0.28 -9.31 2.39
N PRO A 136 -0.88 -9.47 1.75
CA PRO A 136 -0.94 -9.97 0.37
C PRO A 136 -0.22 -9.02 -0.60
N GLU A 137 0.58 -9.60 -1.50
CA GLU A 137 1.34 -8.84 -2.49
C GLU A 137 0.46 -8.40 -3.68
N ARG A 138 0.69 -7.18 -4.18
CA ARG A 138 0.13 -6.69 -5.45
C ARG A 138 1.20 -6.68 -6.53
N MET A 139 0.88 -7.22 -7.71
CA MET A 139 1.81 -7.24 -8.85
C MET A 139 1.75 -5.96 -9.69
N ILE A 140 2.91 -5.33 -9.90
CA ILE A 140 3.08 -4.23 -10.85
C ILE A 140 3.76 -4.77 -12.11
N THR A 141 3.09 -4.71 -13.27
CA THR A 141 3.69 -5.05 -14.56
C THR A 141 4.04 -3.77 -15.33
N ILE A 142 5.32 -3.54 -15.56
CA ILE A 142 5.83 -2.40 -16.35
C ILE A 142 6.51 -2.91 -17.63
N ARG A 143 6.39 -2.16 -18.73
CA ARG A 143 7.15 -2.40 -19.96
C ARG A 143 8.41 -1.55 -19.92
N LEU A 144 9.57 -2.19 -19.88
CA LEU A 144 10.87 -1.52 -19.88
C LEU A 144 11.54 -1.65 -21.26
N PRO A 145 12.26 -0.63 -21.74
CA PRO A 145 13.21 -0.79 -22.83
C PRO A 145 14.26 -1.85 -22.47
N MET A 146 14.71 -2.62 -23.47
CA MET A 146 15.69 -3.71 -23.27
C MET A 146 16.97 -3.21 -22.60
N SER A 147 17.50 -2.08 -23.06
CA SER A 147 18.70 -1.47 -22.49
C SER A 147 18.56 -1.12 -21.00
N LEU A 148 17.40 -0.63 -20.56
CA LEU A 148 17.16 -0.32 -19.15
C LEU A 148 17.08 -1.60 -18.31
N HIS A 149 16.44 -2.65 -18.84
CA HIS A 149 16.40 -3.94 -18.19
C HIS A 149 17.80 -4.54 -18.01
N ASP A 150 18.67 -4.43 -19.02
CA ASP A 150 20.04 -4.94 -18.96
C ASP A 150 20.88 -4.21 -17.91
N VAL A 151 20.70 -2.89 -17.77
CA VAL A 151 21.31 -2.09 -16.69
C VAL A 151 20.86 -2.59 -15.32
N LEU A 152 19.55 -2.78 -15.12
CA LEU A 152 19.01 -3.29 -13.83
C LEU A 152 19.54 -4.70 -13.51
N LYS A 153 19.66 -5.57 -14.52
CA LYS A 153 20.22 -6.90 -14.36
C LYS A 153 21.67 -6.82 -13.89
N LYS A 154 22.51 -6.07 -14.60
CA LYS A 154 23.93 -5.90 -14.25
C LYS A 154 24.10 -5.29 -12.85
N GLU A 155 23.34 -4.25 -12.53
CA GLU A 155 23.39 -3.59 -11.22
C GLU A 155 22.98 -4.56 -10.09
N SER A 156 21.99 -5.43 -10.33
CA SER A 156 21.59 -6.44 -9.35
C SER A 156 22.66 -7.51 -9.13
N GLU A 157 23.39 -7.90 -10.18
CA GLU A 157 24.52 -8.82 -10.10
C GLU A 157 25.68 -8.20 -9.31
N GLU A 158 26.03 -6.94 -9.57
CA GLU A 158 27.07 -6.19 -8.84
C GLU A 158 26.77 -6.07 -7.34
N MET A 159 25.49 -5.97 -6.96
CA MET A 159 25.05 -5.91 -5.57
C MET A 159 24.68 -7.27 -4.95
N ASN A 160 24.82 -8.38 -5.68
CA ASN A 160 24.40 -9.73 -5.26
C ASN A 160 22.92 -9.81 -4.82
N LEU A 161 22.04 -9.11 -5.54
CA LEU A 161 20.60 -9.08 -5.30
C LEU A 161 19.84 -9.72 -6.45
N SER A 162 18.61 -10.19 -6.19
CA SER A 162 17.66 -10.42 -7.29
C SER A 162 17.21 -9.07 -7.87
N ILE A 163 16.84 -9.06 -9.16
CA ILE A 163 16.26 -7.87 -9.81
C ILE A 163 15.07 -7.33 -9.01
N ASN A 164 14.21 -8.20 -8.47
CA ASN A 164 13.07 -7.77 -7.66
C ASN A 164 13.51 -7.06 -6.37
N LYS A 165 14.51 -7.60 -5.65
CA LYS A 165 14.99 -6.99 -4.40
C LYS A 165 15.60 -5.61 -4.66
N LEU A 166 16.34 -5.45 -5.76
CA LEU A 166 16.86 -4.16 -6.23
C LEU A 166 15.73 -3.18 -6.61
N CYS A 167 14.78 -3.62 -7.42
CA CYS A 167 13.66 -2.78 -7.86
C CYS A 167 12.83 -2.28 -6.68
N ILE A 168 12.49 -3.14 -5.71
CA ILE A 168 11.78 -2.73 -4.49
C ILE A 168 12.59 -1.70 -3.71
N SER A 169 13.91 -1.89 -3.54
CA SER A 169 14.77 -0.89 -2.90
C SER A 169 14.69 0.47 -3.58
N LYS A 170 14.73 0.50 -4.92
CA LYS A 170 14.61 1.74 -5.71
C LYS A 170 13.23 2.37 -5.62
N LEU A 171 12.16 1.57 -5.55
CA LEU A 171 10.77 2.05 -5.45
C LEU A 171 10.42 2.64 -4.09
N ILE A 172 11.10 2.22 -3.02
CA ILE A 172 10.93 2.77 -1.67
C ILE A 172 11.55 4.17 -1.55
N GLN A 173 12.59 4.46 -2.33
CA GLN A 173 13.26 5.76 -2.29
C GLN A 173 12.37 6.86 -2.88
N PRO A 174 12.34 8.06 -2.27
CA PRO A 174 11.61 9.18 -2.84
C PRO A 174 12.24 9.59 -4.16
N ILE A 175 11.43 9.68 -5.22
CA ILE A 175 11.86 10.26 -6.48
C ILE A 175 11.83 11.78 -6.38
N ALA A 176 12.93 12.44 -6.73
CA ALA A 176 12.95 13.89 -6.82
C ALA A 176 12.04 14.35 -7.97
N GLY A 177 11.08 15.23 -7.67
CA GLY A 177 10.01 15.61 -8.60
C GLY A 177 10.50 16.12 -9.96
N ARG A 178 11.67 16.76 -10.01
CA ARG A 178 12.31 17.24 -11.26
C ARG A 178 12.63 16.13 -12.27
N PHE A 179 12.74 14.88 -11.84
CA PHE A 179 13.02 13.74 -12.71
C PHE A 179 11.74 13.02 -13.17
N VAL A 180 10.57 13.47 -12.71
CA VAL A 180 9.27 12.88 -13.09
C VAL A 180 8.70 13.67 -14.28
N PRO A 181 8.46 13.03 -15.43
CA PRO A 181 7.87 13.71 -16.57
C PRO A 181 6.42 14.13 -16.25
N LEU A 182 6.02 15.31 -16.74
CA LEU A 182 4.64 15.76 -16.65
C LEU A 182 3.74 14.83 -17.46
N GLN A 183 2.67 14.34 -16.84
CA GLN A 183 1.71 13.48 -17.51
C GLN A 183 0.96 14.29 -18.57
N GLN A 184 1.20 13.99 -19.86
CA GLN A 184 0.49 14.63 -20.96
C GLN A 184 -0.85 13.91 -21.25
N GLY A 185 -1.92 14.68 -21.34
CA GLY A 185 -3.27 14.20 -21.69
C GLY A 185 -4.10 13.63 -20.52
N ARG A 186 -5.31 13.15 -20.82
CA ARG A 186 -6.17 12.48 -19.82
C ARG A 186 -5.47 11.21 -19.33
N ARG A 187 -5.51 10.94 -18.02
CA ARG A 187 -5.00 9.70 -17.41
C ARG A 187 -5.63 8.49 -18.12
N ARG A 188 -4.95 7.93 -19.12
CA ARG A 188 -5.38 6.71 -19.82
C ARG A 188 -5.13 5.53 -18.90
N GLY A 189 -6.01 5.32 -17.93
CA GLY A 189 -6.16 4.05 -17.26
C GLY A 189 -6.76 3.04 -18.22
N ARG A 190 -5.94 2.41 -19.07
CA ARG A 190 -6.37 1.14 -19.66
C ARG A 190 -6.37 0.15 -18.50
N ARG A 191 -7.56 -0.35 -18.13
CA ARG A 191 -7.71 -1.50 -17.25
C ARG A 191 -6.71 -2.57 -17.72
N PRO A 192 -5.79 -3.06 -16.88
CA PRO A 192 -5.06 -4.27 -17.21
C PRO A 192 -6.13 -5.33 -17.47
N GLY A 193 -6.27 -5.75 -18.72
CA GLY A 193 -7.22 -6.80 -19.05
C GLY A 193 -6.84 -8.07 -18.27
N PRO A 194 -7.80 -8.95 -17.96
CA PRO A 194 -7.50 -10.25 -17.37
C PRO A 194 -6.41 -10.90 -18.22
N GLN A 195 -5.27 -11.22 -17.60
CA GLN A 195 -4.25 -12.02 -18.28
C GLN A 195 -4.86 -13.39 -18.50
N GLY A 196 -5.42 -13.60 -19.70
CA GLY A 196 -5.94 -14.88 -20.10
C GLY A 196 -4.85 -15.95 -19.94
N PRO A 197 -5.23 -17.19 -19.60
CA PRO A 197 -4.26 -18.26 -19.42
C PRO A 197 -3.41 -18.39 -20.69
N ARG A 198 -2.08 -18.40 -20.53
CA ARG A 198 -1.12 -18.67 -21.60
C ARG A 198 -1.59 -19.89 -22.37
N LYS A 199 -2.08 -19.68 -23.59
CA LYS A 199 -2.48 -20.75 -24.51
C LYS A 199 -1.27 -21.67 -24.65
N LYS A 200 -1.43 -22.92 -24.25
CA LYS A 200 -0.50 -24.03 -24.46
C LYS A 200 -0.23 -24.16 -25.96
N VAL A 201 0.76 -23.44 -26.48
CA VAL A 201 1.20 -23.58 -27.88
C VAL A 201 2.18 -24.76 -28.05
N GLN A 202 2.62 -25.40 -26.96
CA GLN A 202 3.53 -26.55 -27.03
C GLN A 202 2.83 -27.93 -27.04
N ASP A 203 1.59 -28.04 -26.55
CA ASP A 203 0.91 -29.35 -26.49
C ASP A 203 0.27 -29.75 -27.84
N ALA A 204 -0.05 -28.78 -28.71
CA ALA A 204 -0.63 -29.07 -30.03
C ALA A 204 0.41 -29.51 -31.07
N GLN A 205 1.70 -29.19 -30.89
CA GLN A 205 2.77 -29.63 -31.80
C GLN A 205 3.29 -31.04 -31.48
N ARG A 206 3.12 -31.53 -30.24
CA ARG A 206 3.45 -32.93 -29.89
C ARG A 206 2.40 -33.93 -30.39
N ALA A 207 1.12 -33.55 -30.35
CA ALA A 207 0.04 -34.44 -30.81
C ALA A 207 0.00 -34.67 -32.34
N THR A 208 0.64 -33.81 -33.14
CA THR A 208 0.71 -34.01 -34.61
C THR A 208 1.90 -34.89 -35.03
N LEU A 209 2.92 -35.04 -34.18
CA LEU A 209 4.11 -35.84 -34.49
C LEU A 209 4.00 -37.32 -34.05
N GLU A 210 3.14 -37.64 -33.07
CA GLU A 210 2.93 -39.02 -32.60
C GLU A 210 1.82 -39.78 -33.37
N GLY A 211 1.03 -39.10 -34.21
CA GLY A 211 -0.04 -39.71 -35.00
C GLY A 211 0.37 -40.18 -36.41
N SER A 212 1.64 -40.07 -36.80
CA SER A 212 2.13 -40.43 -38.14
C SER A 212 3.09 -41.64 -38.15
N GLN A 213 3.18 -42.37 -37.03
CA GLN A 213 3.80 -43.69 -36.99
C GLN A 213 2.74 -44.72 -36.55
N SER A 214 1.86 -45.06 -37.50
CA SER A 214 1.05 -46.28 -37.49
C SER A 214 1.12 -46.87 -38.89
#